data_AF-A0A124SGY7-F1
#
_entry.id   AF-A0A124SGY7-F1
#
_cell.length_a   1.000
_cell.length_b   1.000
_cell.length_c   1.000
_cell.angle_alpha   90.00
_cell.angle_beta   90.00
_cell.angle_gamma   90.00
#
_symmetry.space_group_name_H-M   'P 1'
#
loop_
_entity.id
_entity.type
_entity.pdbx_description
1 polymer ?
#
loop_
_entity_poly.entity_id
_entity_poly.type
_entity_poly.pdbx_seq_one_letter_code
_entity_poly.pdbx_strand_id
1 'polypeptide(L)'
;MAYQDAWRVCHPDFKRPFSSLEDACERTLLTSIMAMAISFPMFRSEERLLIEQALLQEERRALFEARAEIETRQKAGREAHAANLRMAAMAQAEQARAEMMARAPIRASALGSMGEQQEQEVNPDEMMNGWGNNTTQKDEKEPSEDFLNDEERENGDTEVGMKDENRLSPGARSS
;
A
#
# COMPACT_ATOMS: atom_id res chain seq x y z
N MET A 1 30.46 -19.39 -28.29
CA MET A 1 31.62 -19.71 -29.13
C MET A 1 31.58 -21.13 -29.69
N ALA A 2 31.41 -22.18 -28.88
CA ALA A 2 31.41 -23.58 -29.34
C ALA A 2 30.42 -23.93 -30.49
N TYR A 3 29.24 -23.30 -30.54
CA TYR A 3 28.25 -23.56 -31.59
C TYR A 3 28.72 -23.15 -32.99
N GLN A 4 29.33 -21.96 -33.12
CA GLN A 4 29.84 -21.51 -34.43
C GLN A 4 31.00 -22.37 -34.93
N ASP A 5 31.77 -22.96 -34.02
CA ASP A 5 32.87 -23.86 -34.36
C ASP A 5 32.35 -25.22 -34.82
N ALA A 6 31.39 -25.80 -34.08
CA ALA A 6 30.74 -27.05 -34.45
C ALA A 6 29.98 -26.94 -35.79
N TRP A 7 29.29 -25.81 -36.03
CA TRP A 7 28.56 -25.59 -37.28
C TRP A 7 29.50 -25.53 -38.49
N ARG A 8 30.68 -24.90 -38.35
CA ARG A 8 31.70 -24.85 -39.41
C ARG A 8 32.30 -26.22 -39.75
N VAL A 9 32.34 -27.14 -38.79
CA VAL A 9 32.83 -28.51 -39.00
C VAL A 9 31.77 -29.36 -39.71
N CYS A 10 30.52 -29.28 -39.26
CA CYS A 10 29.47 -30.17 -39.74
C CYS A 10 28.80 -29.70 -41.04
N HIS A 11 28.88 -28.41 -41.41
CA HIS A 11 28.23 -27.89 -42.61
C HIS A 11 29.02 -28.23 -43.89
N PRO A 12 28.45 -28.99 -44.84
CA PRO A 12 29.08 -29.24 -46.13
C PRO A 12 28.99 -27.97 -46.98
N ASP A 13 30.12 -27.30 -47.20
CA ASP A 13 30.25 -26.19 -48.13
C ASP A 13 31.00 -26.62 -49.38
N PHE A 14 30.82 -25.90 -50.48
CA PHE A 14 31.57 -26.11 -51.74
C PHE A 14 33.10 -26.13 -51.54
N LYS A 15 33.61 -25.51 -50.47
CA LYS A 15 35.03 -25.47 -50.11
C LYS A 15 35.54 -26.70 -49.36
N ARG A 16 34.64 -27.54 -48.81
CA ARG A 16 34.97 -28.75 -48.06
C ARG A 16 34.00 -29.89 -48.43
N PRO A 17 34.16 -30.45 -49.64
CA PRO A 17 33.40 -31.62 -50.05
C PRO A 17 33.67 -32.80 -49.11
N PHE A 18 32.74 -33.76 -49.09
CA PHE A 18 32.92 -34.97 -48.31
C PHE A 18 34.14 -35.76 -48.81
N SER A 19 34.94 -36.22 -47.85
CA SER A 19 36.14 -37.01 -48.11
C SER A 19 35.85 -38.50 -48.28
N SER A 20 34.71 -38.96 -47.78
CA SER A 20 34.21 -40.33 -47.93
C SER A 20 32.69 -40.40 -47.70
N LEU A 21 32.08 -41.58 -47.96
CA LEU A 21 30.68 -41.83 -47.61
C LEU A 21 30.44 -41.78 -46.09
N GLU A 22 31.42 -42.24 -45.31
CA GLU A 22 31.38 -42.24 -43.85
C GLU A 22 31.43 -40.81 -43.29
N ASP A 23 32.31 -39.96 -43.82
CA ASP A 23 32.39 -38.52 -43.51
C ASP A 23 31.10 -37.78 -43.84
N ALA A 24 30.45 -38.14 -44.97
CA ALA A 24 29.14 -37.61 -45.33
C ALA A 24 28.07 -38.01 -44.31
N CYS A 25 28.02 -39.28 -43.92
CA CYS A 25 27.09 -39.78 -42.91
C CYS A 25 27.31 -39.10 -41.55
N GLU A 26 28.54 -38.99 -41.07
CA GLU A 26 28.83 -38.38 -39.77
C GLU A 26 28.44 -36.90 -39.73
N ARG A 27 28.83 -36.10 -40.73
CA ARG A 27 28.54 -34.66 -40.77
C ARG A 27 27.05 -34.37 -40.94
N THR A 28 26.34 -35.18 -41.73
CA THR A 28 24.88 -35.06 -41.90
C THR A 28 24.12 -35.48 -40.64
N LEU A 29 24.53 -36.55 -39.97
CA LEU A 29 23.97 -36.94 -38.67
C LEU A 29 24.19 -35.86 -37.62
N LEU A 30 25.42 -35.34 -37.50
CA LEU A 30 25.75 -34.28 -36.55
C LEU A 30 24.96 -32.99 -36.81
N THR A 31 24.83 -32.54 -38.07
CA THR A 31 24.00 -31.37 -38.39
C THR A 31 22.53 -31.57 -38.03
N SER A 32 21.96 -32.76 -38.30
CA SER A 32 20.57 -33.09 -37.93
C SER A 32 20.34 -33.09 -36.42
N ILE A 33 21.26 -33.68 -35.64
CA ILE A 33 21.20 -33.72 -34.18
C ILE A 33 21.33 -32.31 -33.60
N MET A 34 22.26 -31.50 -34.12
CA MET A 34 22.45 -30.11 -33.67
C MET A 34 21.23 -29.26 -33.98
N ALA A 35 20.65 -29.39 -35.17
CA ALA A 35 19.41 -28.70 -35.53
C ALA A 35 18.28 -29.05 -34.56
N MET A 36 18.10 -30.33 -34.24
CA MET A 36 17.09 -30.80 -33.29
C MET A 36 17.35 -30.33 -31.85
N ALA A 37 18.61 -30.39 -31.40
CA ALA A 37 19.01 -29.98 -30.06
C ALA A 37 18.79 -28.47 -29.82
N ILE A 38 18.83 -27.66 -30.88
CA ILE A 38 18.58 -26.21 -30.80
C ILE A 38 17.09 -25.91 -30.94
N SER A 39 16.37 -26.63 -31.80
CA SER A 39 14.94 -26.41 -31.99
C SER A 39 14.10 -26.84 -30.79
N PHE A 40 14.49 -27.90 -30.08
CA PHE A 40 13.73 -28.44 -28.94
C PHE A 40 13.56 -27.47 -27.76
N PRO A 41 14.60 -26.81 -27.23
CA PRO A 41 14.45 -25.79 -26.19
C PRO A 41 13.80 -24.50 -26.72
N MET A 42 13.92 -24.22 -28.01
CA MET A 42 13.37 -23.01 -28.63
C MET A 42 11.84 -23.12 -28.82
N PHE A 43 11.32 -24.30 -29.20
CA PHE A 43 9.88 -24.56 -29.27
C PHE A 43 9.20 -24.52 -27.89
N ARG A 44 9.97 -24.82 -26.84
CA ARG A 44 9.51 -24.75 -25.45
C ARG A 44 9.46 -23.32 -24.88
N SER A 45 9.96 -22.32 -25.61
CA SER A 45 9.99 -20.94 -25.13
C SER A 45 8.62 -20.26 -25.16
N GLU A 46 7.78 -20.57 -26.15
CA GLU A 46 6.43 -20.01 -26.29
C GLU A 46 5.47 -20.61 -25.26
N GLU A 47 5.49 -21.93 -25.10
CA GLU A 47 4.75 -22.63 -24.03
C GLU A 47 5.17 -22.14 -22.63
N ARG A 48 6.47 -21.95 -22.41
CA ARG A 48 6.99 -21.39 -21.15
C ARG A 48 6.50 -19.97 -20.92
N LEU A 49 6.50 -19.12 -21.95
CA LEU A 49 6.01 -17.75 -21.85
C LEU A 49 4.52 -17.71 -21.48
N LEU A 50 3.70 -18.59 -22.06
CA LEU A 50 2.27 -18.69 -21.73
C LEU A 50 2.06 -19.09 -20.27
N ILE A 51 2.87 -20.00 -19.74
CA ILE A 51 2.82 -20.41 -18.33
C ILE A 51 3.24 -19.24 -17.42
N GLU A 52 4.33 -18.53 -17.73
CA GLU A 52 4.78 -17.38 -16.95
C GLU A 52 3.72 -16.26 -16.93
N GLN A 53 3.07 -15.98 -18.06
CA GLN A 53 1.98 -15.02 -18.14
C GLN A 53 0.76 -15.44 -17.30
N ALA A 54 0.39 -16.72 -17.32
CA ALA A 54 -0.71 -17.25 -16.52
C ALA A 54 -0.43 -17.13 -15.01
N LEU A 55 0.79 -17.48 -14.58
CA LEU A 55 1.20 -17.36 -13.18
C LEU A 55 1.21 -15.90 -12.71
N LEU A 56 1.73 -14.97 -13.52
CA LEU A 56 1.72 -13.54 -13.18
C LEU A 56 0.29 -12.98 -13.06
N GLN A 57 -0.65 -13.48 -13.85
CA GLN A 57 -2.05 -13.09 -13.75
C GLN A 57 -2.70 -13.62 -12.47
N GLU A 58 -2.36 -14.84 -12.07
CA GLU A 58 -2.79 -15.44 -10.81
C GLU A 58 -2.22 -14.68 -9.61
N GLU A 59 -0.92 -14.39 -9.60
CA GLU A 59 -0.28 -13.59 -8.54
C GLU A 59 -0.92 -12.20 -8.43
N ARG A 60 -1.16 -11.53 -9.56
CA ARG A 60 -1.85 -10.24 -9.58
C ARG A 60 -3.23 -10.34 -8.94
N ARG A 61 -4.01 -11.38 -9.26
CA ARG A 61 -5.33 -11.60 -8.64
C ARG A 61 -5.21 -11.84 -7.13
N ALA A 62 -4.28 -12.70 -6.71
CA ALA A 62 -4.05 -13.02 -5.30
C ALA A 62 -3.65 -11.77 -4.49
N LEU A 63 -2.82 -10.90 -5.06
CA LEU A 63 -2.43 -9.64 -4.42
C LEU A 63 -3.61 -8.69 -4.21
N PHE A 64 -4.50 -8.56 -5.21
CA PHE A 64 -5.69 -7.74 -5.08
C PHE A 64 -6.65 -8.28 -4.00
N GLU A 65 -6.82 -9.60 -3.95
CA GLU A 65 -7.66 -10.25 -2.94
C GLU A 65 -7.09 -10.08 -1.52
N ALA A 66 -5.79 -10.31 -1.35
CA ALA A 66 -5.10 -10.10 -0.07
C ALA A 66 -5.20 -8.64 0.40
N ARG A 67 -5.07 -7.68 -0.52
CA ARG A 67 -5.23 -6.25 -0.20
C ARG A 67 -6.65 -5.94 0.28
N ALA A 68 -7.67 -6.47 -0.40
CA ALA A 68 -9.07 -6.31 0.02
C ALA A 68 -9.33 -6.96 1.39
N GLU A 69 -8.76 -8.14 1.64
CA GLU A 69 -8.86 -8.81 2.94
C GLU A 69 -8.21 -8.00 4.07
N ILE A 70 -7.02 -7.42 3.84
CA ILE A 70 -6.36 -6.56 4.82
C ILE A 70 -7.21 -5.32 5.11
N GLU A 71 -7.76 -4.68 4.09
CA GLU A 71 -8.60 -3.49 4.25
C GLU A 71 -9.85 -3.78 5.08
N THR A 72 -10.53 -4.90 4.79
CA THR A 72 -11.71 -5.33 5.56
C THR A 72 -11.36 -5.65 7.01
N ARG A 73 -10.25 -6.35 7.26
CA ARG A 73 -9.76 -6.63 8.63
C ARG A 73 -9.42 -5.35 9.38
N GLN A 74 -8.76 -4.39 8.74
CA GLN A 74 -8.45 -3.10 9.35
C GLN A 74 -9.69 -2.28 9.66
N LYS A 75 -10.69 -2.28 8.77
CA LYS A 75 -11.97 -1.60 9.01
C LYS A 75 -12.71 -2.22 10.19
N ALA A 76 -12.82 -3.55 10.22
CA ALA A 76 -13.43 -4.27 11.33
C ALA A 76 -12.70 -3.99 12.66
N GLY A 77 -11.36 -3.92 12.64
CA GLY A 77 -10.58 -3.55 13.83
C GLY A 77 -10.87 -2.13 14.33
N ARG A 78 -10.98 -1.15 13.42
CA ARG A 78 -11.35 0.23 13.76
C ARG A 78 -12.76 0.32 14.34
N GLU A 79 -13.72 -0.38 13.73
CA GLU A 79 -15.12 -0.40 14.20
C GLU A 79 -15.24 -1.07 15.57
N ALA A 80 -14.57 -2.20 15.80
CA ALA A 80 -14.52 -2.87 17.09
C ALA A 80 -13.90 -1.97 18.18
N HIS A 81 -12.82 -1.27 17.86
CA HIS A 81 -12.20 -0.32 18.78
C HIS A 81 -13.14 0.84 19.13
N ALA A 82 -13.82 1.42 18.14
CA ALA A 82 -14.80 2.48 18.36
C ALA A 82 -16.00 2.00 19.20
N ALA A 83 -16.49 0.79 18.96
CA ALA A 83 -17.56 0.18 19.76
C ALA A 83 -17.13 -0.03 21.22
N ASN A 84 -15.92 -0.55 21.45
CA ASN A 84 -15.36 -0.72 22.78
C ASN A 84 -15.27 0.61 23.54
N LEU A 85 -14.82 1.68 22.88
CA LEU A 85 -14.72 3.00 23.52
C LEU A 85 -16.10 3.55 23.89
N ARG A 86 -17.11 3.39 23.01
CA ARG A 86 -18.49 3.79 23.31
C ARG A 86 -19.09 3.02 24.48
N MET A 87 -18.87 1.70 24.54
CA MET A 87 -19.34 0.88 25.66
C MET A 87 -18.63 1.25 26.97
N ALA A 88 -17.32 1.48 26.95
CA ALA A 88 -16.56 1.91 28.13
C ALA A 88 -17.05 3.27 28.65
N ALA A 89 -17.33 4.23 27.77
CA ALA A 89 -17.87 5.53 28.14
C ALA A 89 -19.28 5.41 28.76
N MET A 90 -20.15 4.58 28.20
CA MET A 90 -21.48 4.32 28.77
C MET A 90 -21.39 3.65 30.15
N ALA A 91 -20.52 2.66 30.31
CA ALA A 91 -20.30 1.99 31.60
C ALA A 91 -19.77 2.97 32.67
N GLN A 92 -18.84 3.86 32.31
CA GLN A 92 -18.38 4.92 33.22
C GLN A 92 -19.50 5.91 33.57
N ALA A 93 -20.32 6.33 32.59
CA ALA A 93 -21.44 7.22 32.83
C ALA A 93 -22.51 6.59 33.74
N GLU A 94 -22.79 5.29 33.57
CA GLU A 94 -23.70 4.53 34.42
C GLU A 94 -23.12 4.36 35.83
N GLN A 95 -21.84 4.03 35.96
CA GLN A 95 -21.16 3.98 37.24
C GLN A 95 -21.22 5.33 37.96
N ALA A 96 -20.94 6.45 37.29
CA ALA A 96 -21.04 7.79 37.86
C ALA A 96 -22.47 8.13 38.31
N ARG A 97 -23.49 7.71 37.54
CA ARG A 97 -24.91 7.84 37.93
C ARG A 97 -25.24 7.00 39.17
N ALA A 98 -24.78 5.76 39.22
CA ALA A 98 -24.97 4.87 40.37
C ALA A 98 -24.27 5.42 41.62
N GLU A 99 -23.06 5.95 41.48
CA GLU A 99 -22.32 6.60 42.57
C GLU A 99 -23.04 7.86 43.08
N MET A 100 -23.63 8.67 42.19
CA MET A 100 -24.45 9.82 42.58
C MET A 100 -25.70 9.39 43.36
N MET A 101 -26.38 8.33 42.92
CA MET A 101 -27.55 7.78 43.63
C MET A 101 -27.16 7.13 44.96
N ALA A 102 -26.00 6.47 45.03
CA ALA A 102 -25.48 5.88 46.26
C ALA A 102 -24.98 6.93 47.28
N ARG A 103 -24.59 8.12 46.81
CA ARG A 103 -24.23 9.27 47.65
C ARG A 103 -25.41 10.17 48.04
N ALA A 104 -26.63 9.88 47.56
CA ALA A 104 -27.81 10.61 48.00
C ALA A 104 -27.94 10.49 49.53
N PRO A 105 -28.20 11.59 50.25
CA PRO A 105 -28.26 11.55 51.71
C PRO A 105 -29.38 10.58 52.09
N ILE A 106 -29.02 9.50 52.77
CA ILE A 106 -29.97 8.57 53.38
C ILE A 106 -30.63 9.34 54.53
N ARG A 107 -31.57 10.23 54.20
CA ARG A 107 -32.48 10.80 55.18
C ARG A 107 -33.44 9.67 55.53
N ALA A 108 -33.06 8.96 56.59
CA ALA A 108 -33.84 7.90 57.22
C ALA A 108 -35.33 8.27 57.21
N SER A 109 -36.13 7.50 56.47
CA SER A 109 -37.58 7.56 56.60
C SER A 109 -37.97 6.86 57.89
N ALA A 110 -37.71 7.53 59.01
CA ALA A 110 -38.18 7.18 60.33
C ALA A 110 -38.37 8.47 61.13
N LEU A 111 -39.64 8.88 61.25
CA LEU A 111 -40.23 9.76 62.27
C LEU A 111 -39.64 11.18 62.52
N GLY A 112 -40.52 12.18 62.50
CA GLY A 112 -40.33 13.52 63.09
C GLY A 112 -40.96 14.59 62.20
N SER A 113 -42.24 14.93 62.33
CA SER A 113 -42.84 15.75 63.40
C SER A 113 -42.12 17.08 63.61
N MET A 114 -42.77 18.16 63.15
CA MET A 114 -42.58 19.58 63.48
C MET A 114 -41.25 20.25 63.12
N GLY A 115 -41.34 21.44 62.53
CA GLY A 115 -40.27 22.44 62.55
C GLY A 115 -40.22 23.28 61.29
N GLU A 116 -40.92 24.40 61.31
CA GLU A 116 -40.77 25.50 60.36
C GLU A 116 -39.36 26.15 60.47
N GLN A 117 -38.97 26.83 59.38
CA GLN A 117 -37.92 27.86 59.26
C GLN A 117 -36.45 27.43 59.37
N GLN A 118 -35.73 27.52 58.26
CA GLN A 118 -34.75 28.61 58.08
C GLN A 118 -34.24 28.65 56.63
N GLU A 119 -34.51 29.78 55.99
CA GLU A 119 -33.84 30.25 54.79
C GLU A 119 -32.36 30.45 55.11
N GLN A 120 -31.48 29.83 54.31
CA GLN A 120 -30.06 30.17 54.29
C GLN A 120 -29.74 30.64 52.88
N GLU A 121 -29.83 31.96 52.73
CA GLU A 121 -29.42 32.74 51.57
C GLU A 121 -27.92 32.51 51.34
N VAL A 122 -27.57 31.81 50.25
CA VAL A 122 -26.19 31.66 49.79
C VAL A 122 -26.05 32.39 48.46
N ASN A 123 -25.26 33.46 48.49
CA ASN A 123 -24.97 34.36 47.39
C ASN A 123 -24.35 33.62 46.17
N PRO A 124 -24.91 33.70 44.95
CA PRO A 124 -24.41 32.96 43.79
C PRO A 124 -23.09 33.47 43.18
N ASP A 125 -22.52 34.59 43.63
CA ASP A 125 -21.30 35.17 43.04
C ASP A 125 -19.97 34.55 43.53
N GLU A 126 -19.98 33.64 44.51
CA GLU A 126 -18.75 33.00 45.03
C GLU A 126 -18.34 31.72 44.29
N MET A 127 -19.17 31.16 43.41
CA MET A 127 -18.87 29.89 42.73
C MET A 127 -18.02 30.05 41.45
N MET A 128 -17.71 31.29 41.03
CA MET A 128 -17.08 31.56 39.73
C MET A 128 -15.59 31.94 39.81
N ASN A 129 -14.93 31.79 40.97
CA ASN A 129 -13.51 32.17 41.15
C ASN A 129 -12.58 30.99 41.50
N GLY A 130 -12.92 29.77 41.04
CA GLY A 130 -12.24 28.53 41.41
C GLY A 130 -11.14 28.02 40.47
N TRP A 131 -10.73 28.77 39.45
CA TRP A 131 -9.58 28.41 38.60
C TRP A 131 -8.52 29.50 38.68
N GLY A 132 -7.83 29.48 39.83
CA GLY A 132 -6.72 30.35 40.15
C GLY A 132 -5.50 30.15 39.25
N ASN A 133 -4.83 31.27 39.04
CA ASN A 133 -3.65 31.48 38.22
C ASN A 133 -2.41 30.64 38.61
N ASN A 134 -1.77 30.15 37.55
CA ASN A 134 -0.32 30.09 37.26
C ASN A 134 0.67 29.31 38.13
N THR A 135 1.55 28.64 37.38
CA THR A 135 2.95 28.28 37.69
C THR A 135 3.05 26.89 38.34
N THR A 136 3.44 25.81 37.66
CA THR A 136 4.72 25.64 36.94
C THR A 136 4.73 24.26 36.26
N GLN A 137 5.38 24.16 35.09
CA GLN A 137 5.95 22.93 34.49
C GLN A 137 4.93 21.91 33.92
N LYS A 138 4.93 21.52 32.64
CA LYS A 138 5.98 21.40 31.62
C LYS A 138 5.31 21.18 30.26
N ASP A 139 5.93 21.73 29.22
CA ASP A 139 5.83 21.31 27.81
C ASP A 139 4.49 21.48 27.08
N GLU A 140 4.15 22.73 26.77
CA GLU A 140 3.45 23.06 25.51
C GLU A 140 4.44 22.88 24.34
N LYS A 141 4.74 21.63 24.00
CA LYS A 141 5.18 21.26 22.66
C LYS A 141 4.10 20.37 22.10
N GLU A 142 2.99 20.98 21.70
CA GLU A 142 2.11 20.36 20.72
C GLU A 142 2.99 20.07 19.48
N PRO A 143 3.24 18.79 19.11
CA PRO A 143 3.72 18.53 17.77
C PRO A 143 2.60 18.99 16.85
N SER A 144 2.86 20.02 16.07
CA SER A 144 2.09 20.34 14.89
C SER A 144 1.81 19.06 14.11
N GLU A 145 0.55 18.64 14.05
CA GLU A 145 0.07 17.70 13.01
C GLU A 145 -0.07 18.47 11.69
N ASP A 146 1.08 18.99 11.25
CA ASP A 146 1.32 19.61 9.94
C ASP A 146 2.07 18.57 9.08
N PHE A 147 1.51 17.36 9.04
CA PHE A 147 1.95 16.29 8.17
C PHE A 147 0.71 15.66 7.54
N LEU A 148 0.59 15.88 6.23
CA LEU A 148 -0.33 15.27 5.27
C LEU A 148 -1.66 16.01 5.03
N ASN A 149 -1.55 17.29 4.66
CA ASN A 149 -2.44 17.83 3.62
C ASN A 149 -1.63 18.65 2.59
N ASP A 150 -0.73 17.99 1.87
CA ASP A 150 -0.28 18.37 0.55
C ASP A 150 -1.05 17.55 -0.48
N GLU A 151 -2.13 18.17 -0.95
CA GLU A 151 -2.83 17.79 -2.17
C GLU A 151 -1.83 17.65 -3.33
N GLU A 152 -1.46 16.42 -3.71
CA GLU A 152 -1.24 16.13 -5.14
C GLU A 152 -2.62 15.97 -5.80
N ARG A 153 -3.30 17.11 -5.96
CA ARG A 153 -4.42 17.25 -6.88
C ARG A 153 -4.06 18.24 -7.97
N GLU A 154 -2.99 17.93 -8.71
CA GLU A 154 -2.72 18.57 -9.99
C GLU A 154 -2.47 17.48 -11.04
N ASN A 155 -3.56 16.82 -11.44
CA ASN A 155 -3.61 16.18 -12.75
C ASN A 155 -4.69 16.90 -13.54
N GLY A 156 -4.28 17.96 -14.24
CA GLY A 156 -5.17 18.82 -14.99
C GLY A 156 -4.48 20.06 -15.53
N ASP A 157 -3.54 19.89 -16.46
CA ASP A 157 -3.58 20.77 -17.64
C ASP A 157 -2.99 20.09 -18.88
N THR A 158 -3.92 19.82 -19.78
CA THR A 158 -3.73 19.59 -21.21
C THR A 158 -2.86 20.66 -21.83
N GLU A 159 -1.91 20.21 -22.65
CA GLU A 159 -1.64 20.73 -24.01
C GLU A 159 -1.65 22.26 -24.19
N VAL A 160 -0.48 22.87 -24.44
CA VAL A 160 -0.19 23.77 -25.58
C VAL A 160 1.30 24.10 -25.55
N GLY A 161 2.05 23.76 -26.62
CA GLY A 161 3.41 24.28 -26.75
C GLY A 161 4.30 23.63 -27.80
N MET A 162 3.84 23.54 -29.04
CA MET A 162 4.74 23.45 -30.19
C MET A 162 5.85 24.50 -30.08
N LYS A 163 7.11 24.05 -30.01
CA LYS A 163 8.25 24.79 -30.55
C LYS A 163 9.19 23.81 -31.25
N ASP A 164 9.02 23.80 -32.57
CA ASP A 164 10.01 23.38 -33.54
C ASP A 164 11.38 24.01 -33.24
N GLU A 165 12.37 23.19 -32.90
CA GLU A 165 13.79 23.54 -33.08
C GLU A 165 14.39 22.66 -34.18
N ASN A 166 13.75 22.69 -35.35
CA ASN A 166 14.41 22.43 -36.63
C ASN A 166 14.55 23.76 -37.36
N ARG A 167 15.54 24.58 -36.97
CA ARG A 167 16.02 25.70 -37.80
C ARG A 167 17.41 26.20 -37.39
N LEU A 168 18.45 25.53 -37.89
CA LEU A 168 19.67 26.22 -38.30
C LEU A 168 20.01 25.77 -39.73
N SER A 169 20.22 26.78 -40.57
CA SER A 169 19.89 26.85 -41.99
C SER A 169 20.70 25.98 -42.96
N PRO A 170 20.16 25.75 -44.16
CA PRO A 170 20.91 25.36 -45.35
C PRO A 170 21.59 26.59 -45.98
N GLY A 171 22.78 26.42 -46.54
CA GLY A 171 23.25 27.35 -47.57
C GLY A 171 24.76 27.47 -47.74
N ALA A 172 25.18 27.14 -48.97
CA ALA A 172 26.38 27.63 -49.68
C ALA A 172 27.73 27.00 -49.24
N ARG A 173 28.64 26.60 -50.12
CA ARG A 173 28.82 26.80 -51.58
C ARG A 173 30.03 25.92 -51.98
N SER A 174 29.94 25.19 -53.08
CA SER A 174 30.72 25.40 -54.32
C SER A 174 32.14 24.81 -54.35
N SER A 175 32.40 24.17 -55.50
CA SER A 175 33.67 23.73 -56.11
C SER A 175 34.15 22.32 -55.78
#